data_AF-A0A3R7IQ48-F1
#
_entry.id   AF-A0A3R7IQ48-F1
#
_cell.length_a   1.000
_cell.length_b   1.000
_cell.length_c   1.000
_cell.angle_alpha   90.00
_cell.angle_beta   90.00
_cell.angle_gamma   90.00
#
_symmetry.space_group_name_H-M   'P 1'
#
loop_
_entity.id
_entity.type
_entity.pdbx_description
1 polymer ?
#
loop_
_entity_poly.entity_id
_entity_poly.type
_entity_poly.pdbx_seq_one_letter_code
_entity_poly.pdbx_strand_id
1 'polypeptide(L)'
;MDLRDRLRRAALSRPGVMLVALPGATRVRLELEAELRCRGWPRSETPAAADLLVVAGERDLLGEDRWLDGIWEGVPKPAVRLAVRHPGDAAAALDTGHRLLREDAGTRHDLAPAVPPPGGESTAGRNGRPGGGPGERTDDGAGGSHDDGGHHDDGDPDDRGGEQESGHGDGSGGHGDGHGGHSSHETPEMSAPAGLPMAERAEDRDGLTLDRLRLPLGPALPDWPAGLILRLVLQGDVVQRAGTETLPVRRRKDPFWDEPWLRAARGETVPRAEAARRRCAAHLDSLGRFLAVAGWDDPAARARRLRDGALSAEPGDRLGEDVVSLARRVARSRALRLLTAGLGPLPAAEARAAGVSGPAHTADGDAYDRLLVWLDELGRAAGQFGDERPLAREDRAGPRGTLDSAAPPSRGLLDVLPGLLSGAEFAGARIVVASLDPDIDELTAADRREAAGV
;
A
#
# COMPACT_ATOMS: atom_id res chain seq x y z
N MET A 1 -0.29 33.32 -21.38
CA MET A 1 -0.49 32.05 -20.67
C MET A 1 -1.98 31.75 -20.59
N ASP A 2 -2.41 30.70 -21.28
CA ASP A 2 -3.79 30.20 -21.30
C ASP A 2 -4.24 29.78 -19.87
N LEU A 3 -5.53 29.95 -19.56
CA LEU A 3 -6.16 29.54 -18.31
C LEU A 3 -5.98 28.03 -18.09
N ARG A 4 -6.06 27.22 -19.16
CA ARG A 4 -5.82 25.77 -19.11
C ARG A 4 -4.43 25.42 -18.60
N ASP A 5 -3.39 26.13 -19.03
CA ASP A 5 -2.01 25.91 -18.57
C ASP A 5 -1.79 26.31 -17.11
N ARG A 6 -2.55 27.31 -16.61
CA ARG A 6 -2.50 27.71 -15.20
C ARG A 6 -3.20 26.68 -14.31
N LEU A 7 -4.41 26.27 -14.67
CA LEU A 7 -5.17 25.24 -13.97
C LEU A 7 -4.41 23.91 -13.95
N ARG A 8 -3.80 23.52 -15.06
CA ARG A 8 -2.96 22.31 -15.14
C ARG A 8 -1.74 22.39 -14.24
N ARG A 9 -1.01 23.51 -14.23
CA ARG A 9 0.15 23.66 -13.34
C ARG A 9 -0.22 23.71 -11.87
N ALA A 10 -1.40 24.22 -11.55
CA ALA A 10 -1.96 24.18 -10.21
C ALA A 10 -2.34 22.74 -9.82
N ALA A 11 -3.00 21.98 -10.69
CA ALA A 11 -3.32 20.57 -10.47
C ALA A 11 -2.04 19.72 -10.28
N LEU A 12 -1.05 19.90 -11.14
CA LEU A 12 0.25 19.21 -11.06
C LEU A 12 1.22 19.82 -10.03
N SER A 13 0.76 20.73 -9.16
CA SER A 13 1.59 21.20 -8.03
C SER A 13 1.74 20.12 -6.95
N ARG A 14 0.73 19.24 -6.82
CA ARG A 14 0.66 18.13 -5.87
C ARG A 14 0.18 16.87 -6.62
N PRO A 15 1.02 16.26 -7.46
CA PRO A 15 0.60 15.13 -8.28
C PRO A 15 0.13 13.95 -7.42
N GLY A 16 -0.88 13.23 -7.91
CA GLY A 16 -1.32 11.96 -7.35
C GLY A 16 -0.27 10.88 -7.58
N VAL A 17 0.18 10.23 -6.51
CA VAL A 17 1.23 9.21 -6.59
C VAL A 17 0.69 7.83 -6.24
N MET A 18 0.66 6.93 -7.23
CA MET A 18 0.46 5.50 -6.99
C MET A 18 1.82 4.86 -6.69
N LEU A 19 2.05 4.54 -5.42
CA LEU A 19 3.27 3.88 -4.94
C LEU A 19 3.05 2.37 -4.89
N VAL A 20 3.89 1.63 -5.63
CA VAL A 20 3.89 0.18 -5.68
C VAL A 20 5.21 -0.34 -5.15
N ALA A 21 5.18 -1.18 -4.11
CA ALA A 21 6.38 -1.77 -3.53
C ALA A 21 6.53 -3.23 -3.94
N LEU A 22 7.70 -3.58 -4.47
CA LEU A 22 8.08 -4.96 -4.75
C LEU A 22 8.74 -5.59 -3.50
N PRO A 23 8.71 -6.93 -3.36
CA PRO A 23 9.44 -7.60 -2.29
C PRO A 23 10.93 -7.23 -2.27
N GLY A 24 11.46 -7.03 -1.06
CA GLY A 24 12.83 -6.60 -0.76
C GLY A 24 13.04 -5.08 -0.83
N ALA A 25 11.98 -4.31 -1.07
CA ALA A 25 12.05 -2.86 -1.21
C ALA A 25 11.50 -2.09 -0.01
N THR A 26 11.26 -2.75 1.14
CA THR A 26 10.64 -2.15 2.33
C THR A 26 11.28 -0.81 2.73
N ARG A 27 12.61 -0.72 2.81
CA ARG A 27 13.29 0.54 3.13
C ARG A 27 13.01 1.66 2.12
N VAL A 28 13.04 1.34 0.83
CA VAL A 28 12.78 2.30 -0.25
C VAL A 28 11.32 2.76 -0.23
N ARG A 29 10.38 1.84 0.01
CA ARG A 29 8.96 2.16 0.21
C ARG A 29 8.80 3.18 1.35
N LEU A 30 9.40 2.93 2.50
CA LEU A 30 9.26 3.80 3.68
C LEU A 30 9.83 5.20 3.43
N GLU A 31 10.99 5.30 2.77
CA GLU A 31 11.59 6.59 2.40
C GLU A 31 10.72 7.36 1.39
N LEU A 32 10.17 6.69 0.39
CA LEU A 32 9.20 7.30 -0.54
C LEU A 32 7.96 7.80 0.18
N GLU A 33 7.42 7.01 1.11
CA GLU A 33 6.26 7.43 1.91
C GLU A 33 6.51 8.65 2.77
N ALA A 34 7.70 8.72 3.40
CA ALA A 34 8.11 9.86 4.19
C ALA A 34 8.28 11.11 3.29
N GLU A 35 8.91 10.95 2.13
CA GLU A 35 9.15 12.03 1.17
C GLU A 35 7.85 12.58 0.58
N LEU A 36 6.92 11.71 0.17
CA LEU A 36 5.59 12.13 -0.29
C LEU A 36 4.84 12.92 0.79
N ARG A 37 4.95 12.51 2.05
CA ARG A 37 4.32 13.22 3.17
C ARG A 37 4.98 14.58 3.42
N CYS A 38 6.31 14.66 3.38
CA CYS A 38 7.06 15.90 3.53
C CYS A 38 6.67 16.93 2.46
N ARG A 39 6.45 16.47 1.22
CA ARG A 39 5.98 17.28 0.08
C ARG A 39 4.48 17.58 0.11
N GLY A 40 3.72 16.90 0.97
CA GLY A 40 2.26 16.93 0.96
C GLY A 40 1.66 16.37 -0.33
N TRP A 41 2.33 15.46 -1.05
CA TRP A 41 1.77 14.86 -2.25
C TRP A 41 0.79 13.74 -1.90
N PRO A 42 -0.42 13.72 -2.47
CA PRO A 42 -1.41 12.69 -2.17
C PRO A 42 -0.99 11.33 -2.72
N ARG A 43 -1.34 10.27 -2.00
CA ARG A 43 -1.24 8.90 -2.51
C ARG A 43 -2.52 8.56 -3.26
N SER A 44 -2.38 8.04 -4.47
CA SER A 44 -3.49 7.59 -5.28
C SER A 44 -3.72 6.10 -5.06
N GLU A 45 -4.98 5.74 -4.82
CA GLU A 45 -5.39 4.34 -4.61
C GLU A 45 -5.70 3.59 -5.90
N THR A 46 -5.95 4.34 -6.97
CA THR A 46 -6.29 3.79 -8.28
C THR A 46 -5.36 4.36 -9.34
N PRO A 47 -5.12 3.60 -10.44
CA PRO A 47 -4.34 4.11 -11.57
C PRO A 47 -4.97 5.36 -12.18
N ALA A 48 -6.30 5.41 -12.24
CA ALA A 48 -7.05 6.51 -12.83
C ALA A 48 -6.89 7.85 -12.10
N ALA A 49 -6.51 7.83 -10.82
CA ALA A 49 -6.29 9.01 -10.00
C ALA A 49 -4.80 9.37 -9.85
N ALA A 50 -3.90 8.68 -10.55
CA ALA A 50 -2.46 8.90 -10.46
C ALA A 50 -1.95 9.77 -11.61
N ASP A 51 -0.95 10.59 -11.32
CA ASP A 51 -0.09 11.25 -12.31
C ASP A 51 1.30 10.59 -12.31
N LEU A 52 1.74 10.07 -11.15
CA LEU A 52 2.99 9.34 -10.99
C LEU A 52 2.72 7.89 -10.59
N LEU A 53 3.29 6.96 -11.36
CA LEU A 53 3.44 5.56 -10.95
C LEU A 53 4.88 5.35 -10.46
N VAL A 54 5.04 5.18 -9.14
CA VAL A 54 6.35 5.00 -8.52
C VAL A 54 6.50 3.55 -8.09
N VAL A 55 7.49 2.86 -8.64
CA VAL A 55 7.81 1.47 -8.28
C VAL A 55 9.01 1.46 -7.34
N ALA A 56 8.81 1.07 -6.09
CA ALA A 56 9.88 0.84 -5.13
C ALA A 56 10.41 -0.59 -5.28
N GLY A 57 11.69 -0.71 -5.62
CA GLY A 57 12.36 -1.99 -5.81
C GLY A 57 12.83 -2.26 -7.23
N GLU A 58 13.32 -3.47 -7.43
CA GLU A 58 13.89 -3.90 -8.70
C GLU A 58 12.87 -4.68 -9.52
N ARG A 59 12.53 -4.14 -10.69
CA ARG A 59 11.62 -4.78 -11.66
C ARG A 59 12.34 -5.88 -12.42
N ASP A 60 11.62 -6.96 -12.67
CA ASP A 60 11.94 -7.94 -13.69
C ASP A 60 11.23 -7.58 -14.99
N LEU A 61 11.98 -7.02 -15.91
CA LEU A 61 11.47 -6.53 -17.20
C LEU A 61 11.15 -7.67 -18.18
N LEU A 62 11.52 -8.92 -17.87
CA LEU A 62 11.32 -10.09 -18.73
C LEU A 62 10.35 -11.13 -18.14
N GLY A 63 9.94 -10.99 -16.87
CA GLY A 63 9.18 -11.99 -16.12
C GLY A 63 7.84 -11.49 -15.55
N GLU A 64 7.58 -11.83 -14.28
CA GLU A 64 6.26 -11.78 -13.64
C GLU A 64 5.71 -10.38 -13.34
N ASP A 65 6.49 -9.31 -13.55
CA ASP A 65 6.08 -7.94 -13.22
C ASP A 65 5.23 -7.28 -14.32
N ARG A 66 4.78 -8.04 -15.34
CA ARG A 66 3.93 -7.55 -16.46
C ARG A 66 2.60 -6.94 -16.00
N TRP A 67 2.11 -7.32 -14.83
CA TRP A 67 0.90 -6.72 -14.26
C TRP A 67 1.10 -5.21 -13.96
N LEU A 68 2.35 -4.74 -13.77
CA LEU A 68 2.65 -3.30 -13.65
C LEU A 68 2.38 -2.54 -14.94
N ASP A 69 2.51 -3.18 -16.09
CA ASP A 69 2.22 -2.54 -17.37
C ASP A 69 0.71 -2.32 -17.53
N GLY A 70 -0.12 -3.26 -17.07
CA GLY A 70 -1.58 -3.07 -17.01
C GLY A 70 -2.00 -1.93 -16.07
N ILE A 71 -1.32 -1.77 -14.92
CA ILE A 71 -1.53 -0.60 -14.04
C ILE A 71 -1.14 0.69 -14.77
N TRP A 72 0.03 0.69 -15.40
CA TRP A 72 0.54 1.86 -16.12
C TRP A 72 -0.38 2.28 -17.27
N GLU A 73 -0.96 1.32 -17.98
CA GLU A 73 -1.94 1.55 -19.03
C GLU A 73 -3.22 2.26 -18.51
N GLY A 74 -3.55 2.07 -17.24
CA GLY A 74 -4.68 2.71 -16.57
C GLY A 74 -4.41 4.15 -16.08
N VAL A 75 -3.17 4.65 -16.12
CA VAL A 75 -2.82 5.99 -15.61
C VAL A 75 -3.06 7.07 -16.67
N PRO A 76 -3.99 8.03 -16.47
CA PRO A 76 -4.33 9.02 -17.50
C PRO A 76 -3.17 9.96 -17.80
N LYS A 77 -3.13 10.53 -19.02
CA LYS A 77 -2.12 11.53 -19.38
C LYS A 77 -2.45 12.88 -18.75
N PRO A 78 -1.43 13.68 -18.33
CA PRO A 78 0.00 13.36 -18.34
C PRO A 78 0.37 12.36 -17.25
N ALA A 79 1.28 11.44 -17.56
CA ALA A 79 1.74 10.45 -16.59
C ALA A 79 3.24 10.23 -16.67
N VAL A 80 3.88 9.98 -15.52
CA VAL A 80 5.28 9.51 -15.47
C VAL A 80 5.38 8.24 -14.63
N ARG A 81 6.06 7.23 -15.17
CA ARG A 81 6.46 6.02 -14.45
C ARG A 81 7.93 6.10 -14.09
N LEU A 82 8.28 5.81 -12.84
CA LEU A 82 9.66 5.80 -12.36
C LEU A 82 9.90 4.65 -11.39
N ALA A 83 11.14 4.13 -11.37
CA ALA A 83 11.56 3.07 -10.45
C ALA A 83 12.64 3.60 -9.50
N VAL A 84 12.48 3.37 -8.20
CA VAL A 84 13.46 3.71 -7.17
C VAL A 84 14.02 2.42 -6.59
N ARG A 85 15.32 2.21 -6.76
CA ARG A 85 15.99 0.93 -6.44
C ARG A 85 16.75 0.97 -5.13
N HIS A 86 17.32 2.13 -4.78
CA HIS A 86 18.21 2.25 -3.65
C HIS A 86 17.65 3.25 -2.62
N PRO A 87 17.86 2.96 -1.33
CA PRO A 87 17.64 3.94 -0.28
C PRO A 87 18.45 5.21 -0.56
N GLY A 88 17.86 6.38 -0.34
CA GLY A 88 18.44 7.71 -0.59
C GLY A 88 18.07 8.34 -1.94
N ASP A 89 17.57 7.57 -2.90
CA ASP A 89 17.23 8.08 -4.24
C ASP A 89 15.82 8.68 -4.34
N ALA A 90 14.99 8.52 -3.30
CA ALA A 90 13.57 8.86 -3.32
C ALA A 90 13.29 10.32 -3.72
N ALA A 91 13.96 11.28 -3.08
CA ALA A 91 13.75 12.71 -3.34
C ALA A 91 14.13 13.09 -4.78
N ALA A 92 15.32 12.70 -5.23
CA ALA A 92 15.82 12.99 -6.57
C ALA A 92 14.94 12.35 -7.67
N ALA A 93 14.44 11.14 -7.44
CA ALA A 93 13.57 10.45 -8.37
C ALA A 93 12.20 11.15 -8.47
N LEU A 94 11.62 11.58 -7.35
CA LEU A 94 10.36 12.34 -7.32
C LEU A 94 10.50 13.73 -7.96
N ASP A 95 11.61 14.43 -7.74
CA ASP A 95 11.91 15.71 -8.41
C ASP A 95 12.00 15.54 -9.93
N THR A 96 12.66 14.47 -10.37
CA THR A 96 12.78 14.13 -11.80
C THR A 96 11.42 13.84 -12.42
N GLY A 97 10.60 13.01 -11.77
CA GLY A 97 9.25 12.69 -12.24
C GLY A 97 8.32 13.91 -12.29
N HIS A 98 8.38 14.77 -11.27
CA HIS A 98 7.55 15.98 -11.21
C HIS A 98 7.94 17.02 -12.25
N ARG A 99 9.24 17.20 -12.50
CA ARG A 99 9.71 18.06 -13.58
C ARG A 99 9.20 17.60 -14.94
N LEU A 100 9.30 16.30 -15.24
CA LEU A 100 8.81 15.72 -16.50
C LEU A 100 7.30 15.88 -16.67
N LEU A 101 6.51 15.68 -15.62
CA LEU A 101 5.06 15.92 -15.65
C LEU A 101 4.71 17.37 -16.04
N ARG A 102 5.54 18.34 -15.64
CA ARG A 102 5.31 19.76 -15.91
C ARG A 102 5.81 20.20 -17.29
N GLU A 103 6.85 19.55 -17.80
CA GLU A 103 7.49 19.86 -19.09
C GLU A 103 6.74 19.25 -20.28
N ASP A 104 6.23 18.02 -20.17
CA ASP A 104 5.57 17.30 -21.28
C ASP A 104 4.17 16.80 -20.90
N ALA A 105 3.24 17.74 -20.81
CA ALA A 105 1.89 17.53 -20.30
C ALA A 105 0.94 16.72 -21.22
N GLY A 106 1.42 16.25 -22.38
CA GLY A 106 0.62 15.49 -23.37
C GLY A 106 0.98 14.01 -23.46
N THR A 107 2.01 13.56 -22.72
CA THR A 107 2.68 12.28 -22.97
C THR A 107 2.69 11.40 -21.72
N ARG A 108 2.85 10.10 -21.93
CA ARG A 108 3.23 9.13 -20.89
C ARG A 108 4.73 8.95 -20.97
N HIS A 109 5.46 9.29 -19.92
CA HIS A 109 6.91 9.09 -19.87
C HIS A 109 7.23 7.88 -19.01
N ASP A 110 8.03 6.95 -19.53
CA ASP A 110 8.47 5.78 -18.79
C ASP A 110 9.97 5.85 -18.56
N LEU A 111 10.35 6.24 -17.34
CA LEU A 111 11.72 6.16 -16.87
C LEU A 111 11.99 4.72 -16.42
N ALA A 112 11.94 3.79 -17.39
CA ALA A 112 12.47 2.46 -17.16
C ALA A 112 13.93 2.62 -16.71
N PRO A 113 14.36 1.87 -15.68
CA PRO A 113 15.73 1.99 -15.22
C PRO A 113 16.67 1.64 -16.37
N ALA A 114 17.70 2.46 -16.59
CA ALA A 114 18.70 2.23 -17.63
C ALA A 114 19.16 0.76 -17.56
N VAL A 115 18.91 0.01 -18.62
CA VAL A 115 19.56 -1.29 -18.82
C VAL A 115 21.05 -0.96 -18.91
N PRO A 116 21.90 -1.46 -18.00
CA PRO A 116 23.33 -1.26 -18.15
C PRO A 116 23.73 -1.87 -19.50
N PRO A 117 24.47 -1.15 -20.36
CA PRO A 117 24.90 -1.69 -21.63
C PRO A 117 25.69 -2.99 -21.37
N PRO A 118 25.49 -4.05 -22.18
CA PRO A 118 26.25 -5.28 -22.02
C PRO A 118 27.71 -4.99 -22.33
N GLY A 119 28.57 -5.10 -21.30
CA GLY A 119 30.02 -5.14 -21.44
C GLY A 119 30.69 -3.81 -21.80
N GLY A 120 31.12 -3.07 -20.77
CA GLY A 120 32.14 -2.05 -20.89
C GLY A 120 33.07 -2.15 -19.69
N GLU A 121 34.26 -2.71 -19.90
CA GLU A 121 35.28 -2.89 -18.88
C GLU A 121 35.56 -1.58 -18.14
N SER A 122 35.42 -1.63 -16.81
CA SER A 122 35.87 -0.57 -15.92
C SER A 122 37.39 -0.49 -15.98
N THR A 123 37.90 0.52 -16.70
CA THR A 123 39.28 0.98 -16.52
C THR A 123 39.27 2.16 -15.58
N ALA A 124 39.65 1.88 -14.33
CA ALA A 124 40.06 2.88 -13.36
C ALA A 124 41.31 3.61 -13.87
N GLY A 125 41.34 4.95 -13.79
CA GLY A 125 42.50 5.71 -14.23
C GLY A 125 42.46 7.23 -14.05
N ARG A 126 42.52 7.69 -12.79
CA ARG A 126 43.28 8.85 -12.28
C ARG A 126 43.24 10.24 -12.98
N ASN A 127 42.86 11.22 -12.15
CA ASN A 127 43.54 12.51 -11.86
C ASN A 127 43.86 13.52 -12.98
N GLY A 128 43.31 14.73 -12.82
CA GLY A 128 43.92 15.96 -13.36
C GLY A 128 43.09 17.22 -13.09
N ARG A 129 43.36 17.91 -11.98
CA ARG A 129 43.11 19.37 -11.86
C ARG A 129 44.19 20.11 -12.65
N PRO A 130 43.89 21.27 -13.27
CA PRO A 130 44.19 22.60 -12.67
C PRO A 130 43.02 23.59 -12.93
N GLY A 131 42.83 24.76 -12.30
CA GLY A 131 43.68 25.69 -11.57
C GLY A 131 43.54 27.09 -12.20
N GLY A 132 43.00 28.09 -11.47
CA GLY A 132 43.22 29.53 -11.67
C GLY A 132 42.12 30.38 -12.35
N GLY A 133 41.56 31.38 -11.64
CA GLY A 133 40.74 32.51 -12.18
C GLY A 133 41.62 33.67 -12.69
N PRO A 134 41.26 34.98 -12.56
CA PRO A 134 39.98 35.64 -12.22
C PRO A 134 39.63 36.87 -13.13
N GLY A 135 38.50 37.56 -12.87
CA GLY A 135 38.24 38.95 -13.29
C GLY A 135 36.76 39.22 -13.63
N GLU A 136 35.93 39.86 -12.79
CA GLU A 136 35.77 41.30 -12.42
C GLU A 136 34.64 41.99 -13.22
N ARG A 137 33.86 42.84 -12.49
CA ARG A 137 32.97 43.95 -12.93
C ARG A 137 31.50 43.61 -13.17
N THR A 138 30.62 43.87 -12.19
CA THR A 138 29.92 45.15 -11.82
C THR A 138 28.86 45.54 -12.85
N ASP A 139 27.59 45.58 -12.45
CA ASP A 139 26.87 46.85 -12.44
C ASP A 139 25.65 46.84 -11.51
N ASP A 140 25.44 48.01 -10.92
CA ASP A 140 24.46 48.37 -9.90
C ASP A 140 23.07 48.69 -10.49
N GLY A 141 22.03 48.75 -9.65
CA GLY A 141 20.72 49.25 -10.09
C GLY A 141 19.59 49.14 -9.09
N ALA A 142 19.39 50.21 -8.31
CA ALA A 142 18.48 50.36 -7.18
C ALA A 142 17.03 50.79 -7.53
N GLY A 143 16.16 50.76 -6.50
CA GLY A 143 14.87 51.49 -6.40
C GLY A 143 13.64 50.68 -6.81
N GLY A 144 12.46 50.72 -6.18
CA GLY A 144 11.85 51.46 -5.06
C GLY A 144 10.43 50.87 -4.86
N SER A 145 9.96 50.66 -3.63
CA SER A 145 9.05 51.52 -2.85
C SER A 145 7.62 51.72 -3.40
N HIS A 146 6.67 51.15 -2.64
CA HIS A 146 5.36 51.66 -2.16
C HIS A 146 4.19 52.08 -3.08
N ASP A 147 3.04 51.50 -2.69
CA ASP A 147 1.71 52.06 -2.39
C ASP A 147 0.70 52.52 -3.48
N ASP A 148 -0.55 52.48 -2.98
CA ASP A 148 -1.85 52.99 -3.48
C ASP A 148 -2.55 52.14 -4.55
N GLY A 149 -3.86 51.87 -4.51
CA GLY A 149 -4.97 52.35 -3.69
C GLY A 149 -6.25 52.41 -4.55
N GLY A 150 -7.40 51.97 -4.00
CA GLY A 150 -8.72 52.59 -4.27
C GLY A 150 -9.70 52.03 -5.33
N HIS A 151 -10.96 51.89 -4.87
CA HIS A 151 -12.28 52.07 -5.54
C HIS A 151 -13.01 50.83 -6.15
N HIS A 152 -14.18 50.42 -5.59
CA HIS A 152 -15.60 50.84 -5.87
C HIS A 152 -16.08 50.39 -7.27
N ASP A 153 -17.30 49.93 -7.58
CA ASP A 153 -18.58 49.70 -6.92
C ASP A 153 -19.44 48.81 -7.86
N ASP A 154 -20.60 48.35 -7.36
CA ASP A 154 -21.87 48.08 -8.06
C ASP A 154 -22.03 47.05 -9.21
N GLY A 155 -23.14 46.29 -9.12
CA GLY A 155 -23.90 45.90 -10.30
C GLY A 155 -24.52 44.50 -10.29
N ASP A 156 -25.63 44.33 -9.57
CA ASP A 156 -26.69 43.38 -9.94
C ASP A 156 -27.44 43.96 -11.17
N PRO A 157 -27.96 43.14 -12.10
CA PRO A 157 -29.40 42.90 -12.06
C PRO A 157 -29.89 41.53 -12.58
N ASP A 158 -31.03 41.11 -12.02
CA ASP A 158 -32.08 40.30 -12.64
C ASP A 158 -32.46 40.78 -14.07
N ASP A 159 -32.73 39.86 -15.02
CA ASP A 159 -34.03 39.79 -15.72
C ASP A 159 -34.18 38.59 -16.70
N ARG A 160 -35.33 37.90 -16.53
CA ARG A 160 -36.34 37.42 -17.51
C ARG A 160 -36.03 36.61 -18.79
N GLY A 161 -36.93 35.62 -18.95
CA GLY A 161 -37.61 35.26 -20.21
C GLY A 161 -37.22 33.87 -20.75
N GLY A 162 -38.09 32.94 -21.11
CA GLY A 162 -39.55 32.92 -21.28
C GLY A 162 -39.87 31.79 -22.29
N GLU A 163 -40.99 31.07 -22.08
CA GLU A 163 -41.86 30.45 -23.10
C GLU A 163 -41.31 29.23 -23.90
N GLN A 164 -42.03 28.19 -24.33
CA GLN A 164 -43.45 27.92 -24.59
C GLN A 164 -43.67 26.39 -24.83
N GLU A 165 -44.89 25.90 -24.51
CA GLU A 165 -45.71 24.80 -25.11
C GLU A 165 -45.09 23.57 -25.80
N SER A 166 -45.60 22.34 -25.60
CA SER A 166 -46.88 21.88 -26.19
C SER A 166 -47.27 20.47 -25.72
N GLY A 167 -48.58 20.15 -25.74
CA GLY A 167 -49.19 18.91 -25.23
C GLY A 167 -49.72 17.92 -26.27
N HIS A 168 -50.65 17.06 -25.79
CA HIS A 168 -51.43 15.97 -26.44
C HIS A 168 -50.75 14.58 -26.45
N GLY A 169 -51.42 13.45 -26.18
CA GLY A 169 -52.84 13.17 -25.94
C GLY A 169 -53.06 11.65 -25.74
N ASP A 170 -54.26 11.31 -25.28
CA ASP A 170 -54.69 10.00 -24.75
C ASP A 170 -54.94 8.93 -25.84
N GLY A 171 -54.93 7.65 -25.44
CA GLY A 171 -55.43 6.54 -26.26
C GLY A 171 -55.62 5.25 -25.46
N SER A 172 -56.88 4.93 -25.13
CA SER A 172 -57.33 3.71 -24.47
C SER A 172 -58.21 2.84 -25.39
N GLY A 173 -58.16 1.51 -25.21
CA GLY A 173 -59.10 0.50 -25.73
C GLY A 173 -58.48 -0.40 -26.82
N GLY A 174 -58.63 -1.73 -26.86
CA GLY A 174 -59.36 -2.72 -26.05
C GLY A 174 -59.33 -4.09 -26.76
N HIS A 175 -59.76 -5.15 -26.04
CA HIS A 175 -60.21 -6.50 -26.48
C HIS A 175 -59.21 -7.67 -26.60
N GLY A 176 -59.60 -8.81 -25.98
CA GLY A 176 -59.37 -10.16 -26.53
C GLY A 176 -59.11 -11.29 -25.52
N ASP A 177 -60.16 -12.00 -25.10
CA ASP A 177 -60.12 -13.27 -24.35
C ASP A 177 -59.49 -14.43 -25.17
N GLY A 178 -58.83 -15.37 -24.47
CA GLY A 178 -58.38 -16.64 -25.05
C GLY A 178 -57.67 -17.57 -24.06
N HIS A 179 -58.43 -18.46 -23.43
CA HIS A 179 -57.90 -19.60 -22.65
C HIS A 179 -57.26 -20.66 -23.57
N GLY A 180 -56.15 -21.27 -23.12
CA GLY A 180 -55.77 -22.62 -23.56
C GLY A 180 -54.28 -22.91 -23.51
N GLY A 181 -53.90 -23.98 -22.79
CA GLY A 181 -52.69 -24.75 -23.09
C GLY A 181 -51.63 -24.77 -21.99
N HIS A 182 -51.74 -25.76 -21.09
CA HIS A 182 -50.60 -26.28 -20.37
C HIS A 182 -49.62 -26.92 -21.36
N SER A 183 -48.41 -26.35 -21.48
CA SER A 183 -47.25 -27.02 -22.06
C SER A 183 -46.03 -26.68 -21.22
N SER A 184 -45.44 -27.74 -20.67
CA SER A 184 -44.12 -27.82 -20.05
C SER A 184 -43.14 -26.76 -20.53
N HIS A 185 -42.73 -25.87 -19.62
CA HIS A 185 -41.52 -25.08 -19.79
C HIS A 185 -40.31 -26.00 -19.67
N GLU A 186 -39.87 -26.54 -20.80
CA GLU A 186 -38.45 -26.75 -21.02
C GLU A 186 -37.83 -25.35 -21.08
N THR A 187 -37.01 -25.02 -20.09
CA THR A 187 -36.22 -23.79 -20.09
C THR A 187 -35.36 -23.76 -21.35
N PRO A 188 -35.51 -22.76 -22.24
CA PRO A 188 -34.56 -22.57 -23.31
C PRO A 188 -33.20 -22.32 -22.67
N GLU A 189 -32.18 -23.05 -23.10
CA GLU A 189 -30.79 -22.62 -22.93
C GLU A 189 -30.70 -21.18 -23.45
N MET A 190 -30.65 -20.23 -22.52
CA MET A 190 -30.44 -18.83 -22.82
C MET A 190 -29.03 -18.71 -23.38
N SER A 191 -28.94 -18.70 -24.72
CA SER A 191 -27.73 -18.39 -25.46
C SER A 191 -27.03 -17.19 -24.83
N ALA A 192 -25.76 -17.39 -24.47
CA ALA A 192 -24.89 -16.38 -23.90
C ALA A 192 -25.01 -15.03 -24.66
N PRO A 193 -25.32 -13.91 -23.99
CA PRO A 193 -25.28 -12.60 -24.62
C PRO A 193 -23.87 -12.36 -25.18
N ALA A 194 -23.76 -12.08 -26.47
CA ALA A 194 -22.51 -11.79 -27.17
C ALA A 194 -21.43 -12.92 -27.16
N GLY A 195 -21.80 -14.18 -26.89
CA GLY A 195 -20.86 -15.32 -26.96
C GLY A 195 -19.80 -15.36 -25.85
N LEU A 196 -19.97 -14.55 -24.80
CA LEU A 196 -19.14 -14.61 -23.61
C LEU A 196 -19.75 -15.60 -22.62
N PRO A 197 -18.97 -16.57 -22.09
CA PRO A 197 -19.50 -17.52 -21.12
C PRO A 197 -20.05 -16.77 -19.92
N MET A 198 -21.30 -17.08 -19.55
CA MET A 198 -21.90 -16.55 -18.32
C MET A 198 -21.11 -17.04 -17.10
N ALA A 199 -21.09 -16.24 -16.04
CA ALA A 199 -20.42 -16.64 -14.80
C ALA A 199 -21.05 -17.93 -14.23
N GLU A 200 -20.21 -18.79 -13.65
CA GLU A 200 -20.68 -19.99 -12.97
C GLU A 200 -21.53 -19.58 -11.75
N ARG A 201 -22.76 -20.11 -11.66
CA ARG A 201 -23.66 -19.82 -10.54
C ARG A 201 -23.53 -20.88 -9.44
N ALA A 202 -23.69 -20.48 -8.18
CA ALA A 202 -23.81 -21.41 -7.07
C ALA A 202 -24.81 -20.95 -6.00
N GLU A 203 -25.32 -21.90 -5.24
CA GLU A 203 -26.26 -21.65 -4.15
C GLU A 203 -25.62 -20.77 -3.06
N ASP A 204 -26.35 -19.77 -2.60
CA ASP A 204 -25.99 -18.85 -1.53
C ASP A 204 -26.73 -19.19 -0.22
N ARG A 205 -26.36 -18.51 0.87
CA ARG A 205 -26.88 -18.72 2.23
C ARG A 205 -28.41 -18.55 2.36
N ASP A 206 -29.03 -17.81 1.44
CA ASP A 206 -30.47 -17.58 1.34
C ASP A 206 -31.18 -18.49 0.31
N GLY A 207 -30.45 -19.40 -0.33
CA GLY A 207 -30.95 -20.27 -1.38
C GLY A 207 -31.01 -19.64 -2.78
N LEU A 208 -30.51 -18.40 -2.95
CA LEU A 208 -30.38 -17.78 -4.27
C LEU A 208 -29.11 -18.25 -4.97
N THR A 209 -29.18 -18.37 -6.30
CA THR A 209 -28.00 -18.72 -7.11
C THR A 209 -27.28 -17.46 -7.53
N LEU A 210 -26.14 -17.15 -6.91
CA LEU A 210 -25.34 -15.97 -7.24
C LEU A 210 -24.17 -16.33 -8.16
N ASP A 211 -23.77 -15.36 -8.98
CA ASP A 211 -22.61 -15.49 -9.87
C ASP A 211 -21.32 -15.57 -9.06
N ARG A 212 -20.44 -16.52 -9.42
CA ARG A 212 -19.10 -16.66 -8.86
C ARG A 212 -18.14 -15.74 -9.60
N LEU A 213 -17.55 -14.80 -8.87
CA LEU A 213 -16.51 -13.91 -9.38
C LEU A 213 -15.13 -14.43 -8.95
N ARG A 214 -14.25 -14.68 -9.92
CA ARG A 214 -12.84 -15.03 -9.66
C ARG A 214 -11.99 -13.77 -9.80
N LEU A 215 -11.40 -13.31 -8.70
CA LEU A 215 -10.67 -12.05 -8.63
C LEU A 215 -9.28 -12.26 -8.00
N PRO A 216 -8.19 -11.86 -8.66
CA PRO A 216 -6.91 -11.66 -7.98
C PRO A 216 -6.92 -10.34 -7.19
N LEU A 217 -6.47 -10.39 -5.94
CA LEU A 217 -6.33 -9.24 -5.05
C LEU A 217 -4.85 -9.03 -4.71
N GLY A 218 -4.33 -7.82 -4.93
CA GLY A 218 -2.89 -7.54 -4.86
C GLY A 218 -2.20 -7.75 -6.22
N PRO A 219 -0.87 -7.54 -6.31
CA PRO A 219 0.06 -7.21 -5.23
C PRO A 219 0.27 -5.69 -5.00
N ALA A 220 -0.34 -4.83 -5.82
CA ALA A 220 -0.16 -3.37 -5.78
C ALA A 220 -1.32 -2.60 -5.13
N LEU A 221 -2.11 -3.27 -4.31
CA LEU A 221 -3.16 -2.57 -3.58
C LEU A 221 -2.56 -1.63 -2.53
N PRO A 222 -3.14 -0.45 -2.34
CA PRO A 222 -2.84 0.39 -1.19
C PRO A 222 -3.08 -0.37 0.11
N ASP A 223 -2.21 -0.13 1.09
CA ASP A 223 -2.33 -0.70 2.42
C ASP A 223 -2.47 -2.23 2.39
N TRP A 224 -1.62 -2.85 1.57
CA TRP A 224 -1.50 -4.28 1.35
C TRP A 224 -0.08 -4.77 1.64
N PRO A 225 0.11 -6.04 2.06
CA PRO A 225 1.43 -6.64 2.15
C PRO A 225 2.12 -6.69 0.78
N ALA A 226 3.35 -6.17 0.69
CA ALA A 226 4.07 -6.07 -0.58
C ALA A 226 4.33 -7.48 -1.16
N GLY A 227 3.87 -7.70 -2.39
CA GLY A 227 4.05 -8.97 -3.10
C GLY A 227 3.03 -10.07 -2.77
N LEU A 228 2.10 -9.86 -1.84
CA LEU A 228 1.02 -10.83 -1.59
C LEU A 228 -0.04 -10.76 -2.69
N ILE A 229 -0.45 -11.91 -3.22
CA ILE A 229 -1.55 -12.07 -4.16
C ILE A 229 -2.54 -13.07 -3.55
N LEU A 230 -3.81 -12.68 -3.45
CA LEU A 230 -4.89 -13.61 -3.12
C LEU A 230 -5.71 -13.94 -4.37
N ARG A 231 -5.91 -15.23 -4.62
CA ARG A 231 -6.88 -15.71 -5.60
C ARG A 231 -8.20 -15.99 -4.90
N LEU A 232 -9.14 -15.08 -5.04
CA LEU A 232 -10.45 -15.17 -4.40
C LEU A 232 -11.49 -15.68 -5.39
N VAL A 233 -12.38 -16.53 -4.88
CA VAL A 233 -13.68 -16.81 -5.47
C VAL A 233 -14.72 -16.18 -4.57
N LEU A 234 -15.36 -15.13 -5.06
CA LEU A 234 -16.42 -14.40 -4.38
C LEU A 234 -17.78 -14.87 -4.90
N GLN A 235 -18.77 -14.83 -4.03
CA GLN A 235 -20.17 -14.97 -4.38
C GLN A 235 -20.91 -13.87 -3.63
N GLY A 236 -21.43 -12.88 -4.38
CA GLY A 236 -21.74 -11.57 -3.79
C GLY A 236 -20.46 -10.92 -3.24
N ASP A 237 -20.47 -10.53 -1.97
CA ASP A 237 -19.31 -10.03 -1.24
C ASP A 237 -18.62 -11.09 -0.37
N VAL A 238 -19.14 -12.33 -0.31
CA VAL A 238 -18.59 -13.39 0.53
C VAL A 238 -17.51 -14.18 -0.20
N VAL A 239 -16.38 -14.40 0.47
CA VAL A 239 -15.28 -15.25 0.00
C VAL A 239 -15.65 -16.72 0.17
N GLN A 240 -15.87 -17.41 -0.95
CA GLN A 240 -16.13 -18.85 -0.97
C GLN A 240 -14.84 -19.66 -0.90
N ARG A 241 -13.81 -19.21 -1.63
CA ARG A 241 -12.49 -19.84 -1.66
C ARG A 241 -11.41 -18.78 -1.74
N ALA A 242 -10.33 -19.00 -1.02
CA ALA A 242 -9.11 -18.20 -1.10
C ALA A 242 -7.91 -19.10 -1.39
N GLY A 243 -6.98 -18.58 -2.18
CA GLY A 243 -5.64 -19.13 -2.37
C GLY A 243 -4.61 -18.03 -2.21
N THR A 244 -3.43 -18.38 -1.70
CA THR A 244 -2.32 -17.44 -1.46
C THR A 244 -1.19 -17.68 -2.44
N GLU A 245 -0.73 -16.62 -3.06
CA GLU A 245 0.47 -16.58 -3.88
C GLU A 245 1.32 -15.38 -3.51
N THR A 246 2.61 -15.44 -3.83
CA THR A 246 3.56 -14.39 -3.48
C THR A 246 4.47 -14.12 -4.66
N LEU A 247 4.77 -12.84 -4.91
CA LEU A 247 5.86 -12.47 -5.81
C LEU A 247 7.20 -12.98 -5.25
N PRO A 248 8.11 -13.45 -6.10
CA PRO A 248 9.41 -13.94 -5.67
C PRO A 248 10.24 -12.80 -5.06
N VAL A 249 10.96 -13.11 -3.98
CA VAL A 249 11.85 -12.12 -3.36
C VAL A 249 13.24 -12.21 -3.99
N ARG A 250 13.58 -11.21 -4.80
CA ARG A 250 14.80 -11.22 -5.61
C ARG A 250 16.04 -10.74 -4.85
N ARG A 251 15.87 -10.00 -3.74
CA ARG A 251 16.99 -9.44 -2.97
C ARG A 251 17.44 -10.37 -1.85
N ARG A 252 18.74 -10.67 -1.83
CA ARG A 252 19.42 -11.49 -0.80
C ARG A 252 19.94 -10.64 0.38
N LYS A 253 19.15 -9.70 0.89
CA LYS A 253 19.45 -9.03 2.17
C LYS A 253 18.57 -9.64 3.26
N ASP A 254 18.93 -9.40 4.51
CA ASP A 254 18.04 -9.77 5.61
C ASP A 254 16.72 -8.99 5.50
N PRO A 255 15.59 -9.59 5.89
CA PRO A 255 14.31 -8.89 5.97
C PRO A 255 14.46 -7.61 6.79
N PHE A 256 13.93 -6.50 6.27
CA PHE A 256 14.17 -5.19 6.86
C PHE A 256 13.71 -5.15 8.32
N TRP A 257 12.57 -5.74 8.65
CA TRP A 257 12.04 -5.64 10.02
C TRP A 257 12.82 -6.51 11.02
N ASP A 258 13.44 -7.61 10.58
CA ASP A 258 14.15 -8.57 11.45
C ASP A 258 15.65 -8.32 11.59
N GLU A 259 16.19 -7.42 10.76
CA GLU A 259 17.62 -7.13 10.66
C GLU A 259 18.35 -6.99 12.02
N PRO A 260 17.83 -6.27 13.05
CA PRO A 260 18.53 -6.14 14.34
C PRO A 260 18.77 -7.48 15.05
N TRP A 261 17.77 -8.36 15.09
CA TRP A 261 17.88 -9.69 15.72
C TRP A 261 18.78 -10.60 14.90
N LEU A 262 18.71 -10.53 13.55
CA LEU A 262 19.57 -11.32 12.66
C LEU A 262 21.04 -10.88 12.72
N ARG A 263 21.32 -9.59 12.95
CA ARG A 263 22.67 -9.07 13.22
C ARG A 263 23.19 -9.55 14.57
N ALA A 264 22.40 -9.40 15.64
CA ALA A 264 22.78 -9.88 16.98
C ALA A 264 23.06 -11.39 17.00
N ALA A 265 22.23 -12.17 16.29
CA ALA A 265 22.41 -13.60 16.07
C ALA A 265 23.77 -13.99 15.47
N ARG A 266 24.32 -13.15 14.59
CA ARG A 266 25.65 -13.32 13.97
C ARG A 266 26.79 -12.86 14.87
N GLY A 267 26.49 -12.33 16.06
CA GLY A 267 27.48 -11.84 17.02
C GLY A 267 27.80 -10.36 16.89
N GLU A 268 27.06 -9.60 16.05
CA GLU A 268 27.18 -8.14 16.03
C GLU A 268 26.61 -7.55 17.33
N THR A 269 27.25 -6.51 17.88
CA THR A 269 26.70 -5.80 19.04
C THR A 269 25.61 -4.85 18.56
N VAL A 270 24.36 -5.14 18.91
CA VAL A 270 23.18 -4.34 18.58
C VAL A 270 22.55 -3.84 19.88
N PRO A 271 22.35 -2.53 20.09
CA PRO A 271 21.64 -2.02 21.26
C PRO A 271 20.19 -2.49 21.29
N ARG A 272 19.65 -2.78 22.48
CA ARG A 272 18.21 -3.08 22.65
C ARG A 272 17.32 -1.94 22.20
N ALA A 273 17.76 -0.69 22.37
CA ALA A 273 17.08 0.49 21.85
C ALA A 273 16.87 0.45 20.34
N GLU A 274 17.86 -0.04 19.57
CA GLU A 274 17.75 -0.18 18.12
C GLU A 274 16.68 -1.23 17.74
N ALA A 275 16.69 -2.38 18.41
CA ALA A 275 15.70 -3.44 18.19
C ALA A 275 14.29 -3.01 18.61
N ALA A 276 14.16 -2.32 19.76
CA ALA A 276 12.90 -1.77 20.23
C ALA A 276 12.32 -0.73 19.25
N ARG A 277 13.14 0.17 18.72
CA ARG A 277 12.74 1.12 17.68
C ARG A 277 12.30 0.42 16.41
N ARG A 278 13.04 -0.61 15.96
CA ARG A 278 12.66 -1.41 14.78
C ARG A 278 11.32 -2.13 14.99
N ARG A 279 11.09 -2.73 16.17
CA ARG A 279 9.82 -3.37 16.52
C ARG A 279 8.68 -2.36 16.55
N CYS A 280 8.88 -1.22 17.20
CA CYS A 280 7.89 -0.15 17.28
C CYS A 280 7.50 0.33 15.88
N ALA A 281 8.50 0.60 15.02
CA ALA A 281 8.25 1.00 13.64
C ALA A 281 7.50 -0.08 12.84
N ALA A 282 7.85 -1.36 13.01
CA ALA A 282 7.14 -2.46 12.34
C ALA A 282 5.66 -2.49 12.73
N HIS A 283 5.34 -2.45 14.03
CA HIS A 283 3.95 -2.44 14.49
C HIS A 283 3.21 -1.15 14.12
N LEU A 284 3.88 0.02 14.06
CA LEU A 284 3.27 1.25 13.57
C LEU A 284 3.00 1.21 12.06
N ASP A 285 3.81 0.51 11.26
CA ASP A 285 3.55 0.25 9.84
C ASP A 285 2.31 -0.66 9.68
N SER A 286 2.24 -1.77 10.40
CA SER A 286 1.09 -2.69 10.41
C SER A 286 -0.18 -2.00 10.91
N LEU A 287 -0.08 -1.22 12.00
CA LEU A 287 -1.19 -0.44 12.56
C LEU A 287 -1.67 0.62 11.56
N GLY A 288 -0.75 1.32 10.89
CA GLY A 288 -1.08 2.31 9.87
C GLY A 288 -1.83 1.69 8.69
N ARG A 289 -1.43 0.48 8.27
CA ARG A 289 -2.12 -0.31 7.24
C ARG A 289 -3.52 -0.73 7.69
N PHE A 290 -3.62 -1.35 8.87
CA PHE A 290 -4.87 -1.80 9.45
C PHE A 290 -5.89 -0.67 9.61
N LEU A 291 -5.47 0.47 10.16
CA LEU A 291 -6.34 1.62 10.37
C LEU A 291 -6.82 2.24 9.06
N ALA A 292 -5.98 2.29 8.03
CA ALA A 292 -6.38 2.78 6.71
C ALA A 292 -7.39 1.84 6.04
N VAL A 293 -7.17 0.51 6.11
CA VAL A 293 -8.14 -0.48 5.61
C VAL A 293 -9.47 -0.40 6.36
N ALA A 294 -9.45 -0.08 7.65
CA ALA A 294 -10.65 0.16 8.46
C ALA A 294 -11.31 1.54 8.24
N GLY A 295 -10.78 2.37 7.33
CA GLY A 295 -11.31 3.70 7.02
C GLY A 295 -11.03 4.78 8.06
N TRP A 296 -9.96 4.62 8.88
CA TRP A 296 -9.58 5.58 9.92
C TRP A 296 -8.27 6.30 9.61
N ASP A 297 -8.34 7.17 8.59
CA ASP A 297 -7.18 7.78 7.92
C ASP A 297 -6.30 8.65 8.82
N ASP A 298 -6.90 9.45 9.70
CA ASP A 298 -6.15 10.37 10.56
C ASP A 298 -5.22 9.62 11.54
N PRO A 299 -5.70 8.63 12.32
CA PRO A 299 -4.82 7.76 13.09
C PRO A 299 -3.85 6.94 12.25
N ALA A 300 -4.24 6.47 11.06
CA ALA A 300 -3.32 5.79 10.16
C ALA A 300 -2.15 6.68 9.76
N ALA A 301 -2.42 7.94 9.40
CA ALA A 301 -1.41 8.94 9.08
C ALA A 301 -0.53 9.27 10.29
N ARG A 302 -1.10 9.34 11.50
CA ARG A 302 -0.32 9.51 12.75
C ARG A 302 0.59 8.32 13.00
N ALA A 303 0.12 7.08 12.81
CA ALA A 303 0.94 5.88 12.96
C ALA A 303 2.15 5.91 12.01
N ARG A 304 1.95 6.27 10.74
CA ARG A 304 3.05 6.39 9.76
C ARG A 304 4.06 7.51 10.11
N ARG A 305 3.61 8.62 10.69
CA ARG A 305 4.53 9.67 11.19
C ARG A 305 5.39 9.17 12.35
N LEU A 306 4.77 8.50 13.33
CA LEU A 306 5.49 7.94 14.47
C LEU A 306 6.42 6.80 14.05
N ARG A 307 6.04 6.00 13.06
CA ARG A 307 6.90 4.97 12.45
C ARG A 307 8.18 5.61 11.92
N ASP A 308 8.04 6.68 11.13
CA ASP A 308 9.18 7.36 10.54
C ASP A 308 10.04 8.01 11.64
N GLY A 309 9.43 8.56 12.69
CA GLY A 309 10.11 9.04 13.90
C GLY A 309 10.87 7.96 14.69
N ALA A 310 10.35 6.72 14.71
CA ALA A 310 11.03 5.58 15.33
C ALA A 310 12.24 5.10 14.50
N LEU A 311 12.16 5.26 13.18
CA LEU A 311 13.25 4.93 12.25
C LEU A 311 14.29 6.05 12.12
N SER A 312 13.91 7.31 12.34
CA SER A 312 14.85 8.41 12.52
C SER A 312 15.45 8.32 13.93
N ALA A 313 16.72 8.70 14.09
CA ALA A 313 17.41 8.66 15.38
C ALA A 313 16.92 9.77 16.34
N GLU A 314 15.62 10.11 16.32
CA GLU A 314 15.02 11.13 17.17
C GLU A 314 15.09 10.76 18.66
N PRO A 315 15.24 11.75 19.56
CA PRO A 315 15.22 11.52 21.00
C PRO A 315 13.98 10.74 21.44
N GLY A 316 14.18 9.64 22.19
CA GLY A 316 13.15 8.63 22.43
C GLY A 316 11.98 9.07 23.31
N ASP A 317 12.18 10.01 24.24
CA ASP A 317 11.21 10.28 25.31
C ASP A 317 9.86 10.79 24.78
N ARG A 318 9.88 11.85 23.95
CA ARG A 318 8.65 12.41 23.35
C ARG A 318 7.98 11.44 22.39
N LEU A 319 8.79 10.73 21.60
CA LEU A 319 8.29 9.74 20.65
C LEU A 319 7.54 8.61 21.39
N GLY A 320 8.09 8.12 22.50
CA GLY A 320 7.47 7.08 23.31
C GLY A 320 6.13 7.51 23.89
N GLU A 321 6.03 8.74 24.41
CA GLU A 321 4.76 9.31 24.91
C GLU A 321 3.70 9.39 23.81
N ASP A 322 4.07 9.83 22.61
CA ASP A 322 3.17 9.93 21.47
C ASP A 322 2.68 8.56 20.96
N VAL A 323 3.57 7.56 20.94
CA VAL A 323 3.23 6.18 20.60
C VAL A 323 2.21 5.62 21.59
N VAL A 324 2.47 5.78 22.88
CA VAL A 324 1.54 5.30 23.93
C VAL A 324 0.21 6.06 23.86
N SER A 325 0.23 7.36 23.58
CA SER A 325 -0.97 8.18 23.38
C SER A 325 -1.82 7.69 22.20
N LEU A 326 -1.19 7.37 21.07
CA LEU A 326 -1.87 6.77 19.92
C LEU A 326 -2.45 5.40 20.28
N ALA A 327 -1.66 4.52 20.90
CA ALA A 327 -2.11 3.18 21.26
C ALA A 327 -3.36 3.21 22.17
N ARG A 328 -3.37 4.07 23.19
CA ARG A 328 -4.55 4.28 24.06
C ARG A 328 -5.76 4.84 23.32
N ARG A 329 -5.56 5.69 22.31
CA ARG A 329 -6.66 6.23 21.49
C ARG A 329 -7.30 5.12 20.65
N VAL A 330 -6.48 4.28 20.01
CA VAL A 330 -6.95 3.17 19.19
C VAL A 330 -7.67 2.12 20.04
N ALA A 331 -7.08 1.70 21.16
CA ALA A 331 -7.66 0.69 22.05
C ALA A 331 -9.05 1.07 22.59
N ARG A 332 -9.29 2.37 22.85
CA ARG A 332 -10.57 2.89 23.37
C ARG A 332 -11.65 3.07 22.31
N SER A 333 -11.35 2.84 21.04
CA SER A 333 -12.32 3.01 19.95
C SER A 333 -13.34 1.88 19.94
N ARG A 334 -14.57 2.19 20.39
CA ARG A 334 -15.70 1.24 20.34
C ARG A 334 -16.12 0.93 18.90
N ALA A 335 -16.11 1.93 18.02
CA ALA A 335 -16.45 1.75 16.61
C ALA A 335 -15.49 0.77 15.94
N LEU A 336 -14.18 0.95 16.16
CA LEU A 336 -13.18 0.02 15.61
C LEU A 336 -13.39 -1.39 16.13
N ARG A 337 -13.60 -1.56 17.45
CA ARG A 337 -13.90 -2.87 18.04
C ARG A 337 -15.13 -3.52 17.40
N LEU A 338 -16.21 -2.78 17.21
CA LEU A 338 -17.43 -3.31 16.60
C LEU A 338 -17.24 -3.75 15.16
N LEU A 339 -16.38 -3.04 14.40
CA LEU A 339 -16.10 -3.33 13.00
C LEU A 339 -15.13 -4.51 12.81
N THR A 340 -14.24 -4.76 13.79
CA THR A 340 -13.12 -5.69 13.60
C THR A 340 -13.17 -6.93 14.49
N ALA A 341 -13.97 -6.93 15.56
CA ALA A 341 -14.19 -8.13 16.37
C ALA A 341 -14.97 -9.19 15.60
N GLY A 342 -14.66 -10.46 15.87
CA GLY A 342 -15.19 -11.65 15.19
C GLY A 342 -14.54 -11.96 13.84
N LEU A 343 -13.68 -11.09 13.31
CA LEU A 343 -13.08 -11.29 11.98
C LEU A 343 -11.82 -12.17 12.04
N GLY A 344 -11.85 -13.28 11.30
CA GLY A 344 -10.72 -14.21 11.17
C GLY A 344 -10.20 -14.72 12.52
N PRO A 345 -11.04 -15.43 13.30
CA PRO A 345 -10.62 -16.02 14.57
C PRO A 345 -9.51 -17.03 14.34
N LEU A 346 -8.40 -16.91 15.08
CA LEU A 346 -7.27 -17.83 15.03
C LEU A 346 -6.93 -18.29 16.45
N PRO A 347 -7.53 -19.40 16.92
CA PRO A 347 -7.20 -19.98 18.21
C PRO A 347 -5.73 -20.39 18.30
N ALA A 348 -5.14 -20.28 19.48
CA ALA A 348 -3.74 -20.56 19.74
C ALA A 348 -3.34 -22.00 19.38
N ALA A 349 -4.27 -22.96 19.46
CA ALA A 349 -4.04 -24.34 19.04
C ALA A 349 -3.84 -24.46 17.53
N GLU A 350 -4.70 -23.81 16.74
CA GLU A 350 -4.61 -23.78 15.28
C GLU A 350 -3.38 -22.98 14.83
N ALA A 351 -3.11 -21.83 15.46
CA ALA A 351 -1.91 -21.05 15.25
C ALA A 351 -0.64 -21.92 15.43
N ARG A 352 -0.52 -22.67 16.55
CA ARG A 352 0.62 -23.57 16.77
C ARG A 352 0.72 -24.67 15.73
N ALA A 353 -0.40 -25.28 15.36
CA ALA A 353 -0.43 -26.34 14.35
C ALA A 353 0.08 -25.85 12.98
N ALA A 354 -0.20 -24.59 12.64
CA ALA A 354 0.29 -23.93 11.44
C ALA A 354 1.68 -23.27 11.58
N GLY A 355 2.35 -23.44 12.73
CA GLY A 355 3.66 -22.82 12.98
C GLY A 355 3.64 -21.30 13.17
N VAL A 356 2.47 -20.71 13.42
CA VAL A 356 2.32 -19.29 13.75
C VAL A 356 2.86 -19.02 15.15
N SER A 357 3.65 -17.96 15.30
CA SER A 357 4.22 -17.49 16.56
C SER A 357 4.01 -15.98 16.73
N GLY A 358 4.60 -15.37 17.76
CA GLY A 358 4.58 -13.91 17.94
C GLY A 358 3.18 -13.32 18.24
N PRO A 359 2.88 -12.11 17.74
CA PRO A 359 1.63 -11.42 18.07
C PRO A 359 0.36 -12.18 17.68
N ALA A 360 0.34 -12.78 16.49
CA ALA A 360 -0.84 -13.51 16.00
C ALA A 360 -1.14 -14.76 16.83
N HIS A 361 -0.11 -15.47 17.30
CA HIS A 361 -0.28 -16.58 18.24
C HIS A 361 -0.72 -16.11 19.63
N THR A 362 -0.12 -15.03 20.13
CA THR A 362 -0.39 -14.49 21.48
C THR A 362 -1.81 -13.97 21.62
N ALA A 363 -2.40 -13.48 20.52
CA ALA A 363 -3.75 -12.95 20.51
C ALA A 363 -4.83 -13.99 20.85
N ASP A 364 -4.63 -15.25 20.43
CA ASP A 364 -5.59 -16.36 20.63
C ASP A 364 -7.04 -15.94 20.31
N GLY A 365 -7.23 -15.33 19.14
CA GLY A 365 -8.45 -14.56 18.88
C GLY A 365 -8.53 -13.98 17.48
N ASP A 366 -9.38 -12.96 17.36
CA ASP A 366 -9.74 -12.35 16.09
C ASP A 366 -8.84 -11.16 15.69
N ALA A 367 -9.22 -10.43 14.64
CA ALA A 367 -8.47 -9.27 14.15
C ALA A 367 -8.34 -8.15 15.20
N TYR A 368 -9.34 -7.95 16.06
CA TYR A 368 -9.27 -6.98 17.15
C TYR A 368 -8.34 -7.45 18.26
N ASP A 369 -8.35 -8.73 18.61
CA ASP A 369 -7.43 -9.29 19.61
C ASP A 369 -5.96 -9.16 19.14
N ARG A 370 -5.70 -9.45 17.85
CA ARG A 370 -4.37 -9.23 17.25
C ARG A 370 -3.93 -7.77 17.29
N LEU A 371 -4.85 -6.84 17.01
CA LEU A 371 -4.61 -5.41 17.16
C LEU A 371 -4.21 -5.06 18.60
N LEU A 372 -4.92 -5.57 19.61
CA LEU A 372 -4.61 -5.27 21.02
C LEU A 372 -3.20 -5.75 21.40
N VAL A 373 -2.75 -6.90 20.89
CA VAL A 373 -1.38 -7.38 21.10
C VAL A 373 -0.35 -6.42 20.49
N TRP A 374 -0.58 -5.91 19.27
CA TRP A 374 0.30 -4.89 18.68
C TRP A 374 0.35 -3.61 19.52
N LEU A 375 -0.79 -3.16 20.05
CA LEU A 375 -0.83 -1.95 20.89
C LEU A 375 -0.05 -2.13 22.20
N ASP A 376 -0.05 -3.33 22.78
CA ASP A 376 0.74 -3.63 23.96
C ASP A 376 2.24 -3.73 23.63
N GLU A 377 2.60 -4.38 22.51
CA GLU A 377 3.99 -4.40 22.00
C GLU A 377 4.53 -2.99 21.74
N LEU A 378 3.71 -2.08 21.22
CA LEU A 378 4.07 -0.67 21.06
C LEU A 378 4.42 0.00 22.39
N GLY A 379 3.62 -0.26 23.44
CA GLY A 379 3.89 0.25 24.78
C GLY A 379 5.19 -0.30 25.37
N ARG A 380 5.44 -1.61 25.22
CA ARG A 380 6.68 -2.26 25.67
C ARG A 380 7.90 -1.72 24.94
N ALA A 381 7.83 -1.59 23.61
CA ALA A 381 8.93 -1.09 22.79
C ALA A 381 9.26 0.38 23.10
N ALA A 382 8.25 1.23 23.28
CA ALA A 382 8.44 2.62 23.67
C ALA A 382 9.21 2.77 24.99
N GLY A 383 8.97 1.89 25.96
CA GLY A 383 9.69 1.85 27.23
C GLY A 383 11.18 1.46 27.13
N GLN A 384 11.65 1.04 25.95
CA GLN A 384 13.01 0.54 25.72
C GLN A 384 13.84 1.45 24.80
N PHE A 385 13.32 2.62 24.37
CA PHE A 385 14.00 3.50 23.41
C PHE A 385 15.34 4.08 23.87
N GLY A 386 15.66 4.00 25.17
CA GLY A 386 16.95 4.39 25.75
C GLY A 386 17.76 3.23 26.33
N ASP A 387 17.39 1.97 26.04
CA ASP A 387 18.11 0.80 26.55
C ASP A 387 19.35 0.47 25.70
N GLU A 388 20.51 0.99 26.12
CA GLU A 388 21.78 0.78 25.42
C GLU A 388 22.43 -0.59 25.70
N ARG A 389 21.80 -1.45 26.51
CA ARG A 389 22.33 -2.80 26.73
C ARG A 389 22.33 -3.59 25.42
N PRO A 390 23.30 -4.50 25.21
CA PRO A 390 23.32 -5.32 24.02
C PRO A 390 22.09 -6.24 23.97
N LEU A 391 21.54 -6.41 22.78
CA LEU A 391 20.57 -7.43 22.44
C LEU A 391 21.23 -8.81 22.58
N ALA A 392 20.56 -9.74 23.25
CA ALA A 392 21.05 -11.10 23.42
C ALA A 392 21.10 -11.83 22.07
N ARG A 393 22.12 -12.68 21.86
CA ARG A 393 22.30 -13.43 20.59
C ARG A 393 21.22 -14.50 20.40
N GLU A 394 20.69 -14.98 21.51
CA GLU A 394 19.59 -15.91 21.66
C GLU A 394 18.22 -15.23 21.56
N ASP A 395 18.14 -13.89 21.54
CA ASP A 395 16.88 -13.21 21.31
C ASP A 395 16.49 -13.32 19.83
N ARG A 396 15.41 -14.06 19.59
CA ARG A 396 14.86 -14.35 18.25
C ARG A 396 13.43 -13.84 18.10
N ALA A 397 12.99 -12.95 18.99
CA ALA A 397 11.63 -12.40 18.97
C ALA A 397 11.55 -11.23 17.96
N GLY A 398 11.46 -11.57 16.67
CA GLY A 398 11.18 -10.61 15.61
C GLY A 398 9.75 -10.05 15.72
N PRO A 399 9.40 -8.98 14.98
CA PRO A 399 8.09 -8.32 15.10
C PRO A 399 6.90 -9.21 14.72
N ARG A 400 7.10 -10.19 13.84
CA ARG A 400 6.03 -11.09 13.34
C ARG A 400 6.05 -12.47 13.99
N GLY A 401 7.09 -12.79 14.74
CA GLY A 401 7.25 -14.07 15.40
C GLY A 401 8.71 -14.47 15.60
N THR A 402 8.90 -15.72 15.99
CA THR A 402 10.21 -16.25 16.34
C THR A 402 11.03 -16.58 15.08
N LEU A 403 12.27 -16.10 15.03
CA LEU A 403 13.15 -16.20 13.85
C LEU A 403 14.00 -17.49 13.77
N ASP A 404 13.94 -18.35 14.79
CA ASP A 404 14.73 -19.59 14.86
C ASP A 404 13.98 -20.84 14.37
N SER A 405 12.72 -20.70 13.96
CA SER A 405 11.90 -21.81 13.48
C SER A 405 12.39 -22.38 12.13
N ALA A 406 11.90 -23.59 11.82
CA ALA A 406 12.18 -24.27 10.55
C ALA A 406 11.71 -23.45 9.34
N ALA A 407 10.63 -22.68 9.51
CA ALA A 407 10.10 -21.74 8.54
C ALA A 407 10.09 -20.32 9.11
N PRO A 408 10.19 -19.27 8.27
CA PRO A 408 10.04 -17.89 8.72
C PRO A 408 8.64 -17.60 9.29
N PRO A 409 8.48 -16.63 10.22
CA PRO A 409 7.19 -16.34 10.86
C PRO A 409 6.04 -16.11 9.88
N SER A 410 6.28 -15.36 8.82
CA SER A 410 5.26 -15.04 7.81
C SER A 410 4.78 -16.26 7.03
N ARG A 411 5.52 -17.37 7.03
CA ARG A 411 5.06 -18.61 6.38
C ARG A 411 3.80 -19.14 7.04
N GLY A 412 3.80 -19.28 8.38
CA GLY A 412 2.63 -19.73 9.11
C GLY A 412 1.44 -18.79 8.95
N LEU A 413 1.69 -17.47 8.90
CA LEU A 413 0.65 -16.46 8.66
C LEU A 413 0.00 -16.64 7.27
N LEU A 414 0.80 -16.92 6.24
CA LEU A 414 0.31 -17.19 4.90
C LEU A 414 -0.46 -18.51 4.81
N ASP A 415 0.01 -19.55 5.50
CA ASP A 415 -0.60 -20.88 5.46
C ASP A 415 -2.00 -20.88 6.12
N VAL A 416 -2.26 -20.01 7.12
CA VAL A 416 -3.60 -19.88 7.75
C VAL A 416 -4.57 -18.97 6.98
N LEU A 417 -4.07 -18.04 6.15
CA LEU A 417 -4.92 -17.04 5.47
C LEU A 417 -6.09 -17.67 4.71
N PRO A 418 -5.93 -18.68 3.84
CA PRO A 418 -7.04 -19.25 3.09
C PRO A 418 -8.23 -19.70 3.96
N GLY A 419 -7.95 -20.31 5.11
CA GLY A 419 -8.96 -20.76 6.06
C GLY A 419 -9.68 -19.61 6.75
N LEU A 420 -8.92 -18.59 7.17
CA LEU A 420 -9.47 -17.41 7.86
C LEU A 420 -10.31 -16.50 6.96
N LEU A 421 -10.09 -16.56 5.65
CA LEU A 421 -10.82 -15.77 4.67
C LEU A 421 -12.08 -16.46 4.16
N SER A 422 -12.17 -17.79 4.23
CA SER A 422 -13.37 -18.51 3.78
C SER A 422 -14.58 -18.14 4.65
N GLY A 423 -15.67 -17.74 4.01
CA GLY A 423 -16.89 -17.25 4.65
C GLY A 423 -16.85 -15.79 5.10
N ALA A 424 -15.71 -15.09 4.96
CA ALA A 424 -15.63 -13.67 5.28
C ALA A 424 -16.21 -12.81 4.15
N GLU A 425 -16.89 -11.72 4.50
CA GLU A 425 -17.20 -10.64 3.55
C GLU A 425 -15.92 -9.98 3.06
N PHE A 426 -15.95 -9.39 1.86
CA PHE A 426 -14.77 -8.84 1.18
C PHE A 426 -14.04 -7.76 2.01
N ALA A 427 -14.79 -6.87 2.67
CA ALA A 427 -14.20 -5.87 3.56
C ALA A 427 -13.55 -6.53 4.79
N GLY A 428 -14.23 -7.52 5.38
CA GLY A 428 -13.71 -8.32 6.48
C GLY A 428 -12.43 -9.07 6.11
N ALA A 429 -12.38 -9.66 4.92
CA ALA A 429 -11.21 -10.33 4.38
C ALA A 429 -9.98 -9.40 4.31
N ARG A 430 -10.17 -8.14 3.88
CA ARG A 430 -9.08 -7.13 3.88
C ARG A 430 -8.60 -6.80 5.30
N ILE A 431 -9.51 -6.70 6.26
CA ILE A 431 -9.17 -6.46 7.67
C ILE A 431 -8.40 -7.66 8.25
N VAL A 432 -8.82 -8.90 7.94
CA VAL A 432 -8.11 -10.12 8.37
C VAL A 432 -6.67 -10.11 7.87
N VAL A 433 -6.44 -9.85 6.58
CA VAL A 433 -5.09 -9.73 6.02
C VAL A 433 -4.29 -8.63 6.71
N ALA A 434 -4.87 -7.44 6.88
CA ALA A 434 -4.21 -6.32 7.53
C ALA A 434 -3.92 -6.55 9.01
N SER A 435 -4.63 -7.47 9.68
CA SER A 435 -4.43 -7.85 11.09
C SER A 435 -3.38 -8.94 11.31
N LEU A 436 -3.00 -9.67 10.25
CA LEU A 436 -1.90 -10.64 10.28
C LEU A 436 -0.61 -10.01 9.77
N ASP A 437 -0.72 -9.17 8.73
CA ASP A 437 0.37 -8.41 8.11
C ASP A 437 1.64 -9.25 7.80
N PRO A 438 1.52 -10.34 7.01
CA PRO A 438 2.68 -11.15 6.64
C PRO A 438 3.70 -10.33 5.86
N ASP A 439 4.98 -10.51 6.16
CA ASP A 439 6.08 -9.91 5.41
C ASP A 439 6.70 -10.92 4.45
N ILE A 440 6.45 -10.71 3.17
CA ILE A 440 6.96 -11.59 2.11
C ILE A 440 8.49 -11.56 2.07
N ASP A 441 9.15 -10.48 2.54
CA ASP A 441 10.61 -10.39 2.58
C ASP A 441 11.23 -11.51 3.44
N GLU A 442 10.50 -12.03 4.44
CA GLU A 442 10.94 -13.14 5.31
C GLU A 442 11.07 -14.47 4.57
N LEU A 443 10.35 -14.66 3.46
CA LEU A 443 10.38 -15.90 2.68
C LEU A 443 11.72 -16.11 1.96
N THR A 444 12.55 -15.07 1.83
CA THR A 444 13.94 -15.17 1.33
C THR A 444 14.80 -16.15 2.12
N ALA A 445 14.45 -16.43 3.38
CA ALA A 445 15.22 -17.30 4.26
C ALA A 445 15.03 -18.79 3.95
N ALA A 446 13.92 -19.19 3.33
CA ALA A 446 13.62 -20.59 2.98
C ALA A 446 14.52 -21.08 1.84
N ASP A 447 14.66 -20.30 0.76
CA ASP A 447 15.47 -20.65 -0.41
C ASP A 447 16.98 -20.76 -0.10
N ARG A 448 17.47 -20.03 0.93
CA ARG A 448 18.87 -20.13 1.37
C ARG A 448 19.21 -21.47 2.03
N ARG A 449 18.24 -22.13 2.67
CA ARG A 449 18.45 -23.45 3.29
C ARG A 449 18.43 -24.57 2.25
N GLU A 450 17.60 -24.44 1.23
CA GLU A 450 17.52 -25.40 0.12
C GLU A 450 18.77 -25.33 -0.78
N ALA A 451 19.29 -24.12 -1.05
CA ALA A 451 20.52 -23.93 -1.83
C ALA A 451 21.82 -24.31 -1.08
N ALA A 452 21.80 -24.38 0.25
CA ALA A 452 22.95 -24.82 1.06
C ALA A 452 22.96 -26.34 1.34
N GLY A 453 21.95 -27.06 0.84
CA GLY A 453 21.75 -28.50 1.02
C GLY A 453 21.96 -29.34 -0.24
N VAL A 454 22.88 -28.94 -1.13
CA VAL A 454 23.33 -29.75 -2.29
C VAL A 454 24.85 -29.94 -2.23
#